data_AF-A0A0X9VJB7-F1
#
_entry.id   AF-A0A0X9VJB7-F1
#
_cell.length_a   1.000
_cell.length_b   1.000
_cell.length_c   1.000
_cell.angle_alpha   90.00
_cell.angle_beta   90.00
_cell.angle_gamma   90.00
#
_symmetry.space_group_name_H-M   'P 1'
#
loop_
_entity.id
_entity.type
_entity.pdbx_description
1 polymer ?
#
loop_
_entity_poly.entity_id
_entity_poly.type
_entity_poly.pdbx_seq_one_letter_code
_entity_poly.pdbx_strand_id
1 'polypeptide(L)'
;MNNKKYNLIKIVIYDIFKYGSIPLIMIIVIIISAILIIKVNYHTRLLIFQKNMIMEEKIFLDIEWRNLILEEKLLSNPNRIKYISIEKLHMINVDPIEEHVVIAK
;
A
#
# COMPACT_ATOMS: atom_id res chain seq x y z
N MET A 1 45.45 -30.47 -62.03
CA MET A 1 44.39 -30.60 -60.99
C MET A 1 44.93 -30.04 -59.68
N ASN A 2 44.70 -28.74 -59.42
CA ASN A 2 45.17 -28.10 -58.18
C ASN A 2 44.10 -28.19 -57.11
N ASN A 3 44.31 -29.10 -56.17
CA ASN A 3 43.48 -29.28 -54.99
C ASN A 3 43.66 -28.08 -54.05
N LYS A 4 42.84 -27.04 -54.24
CA LYS A 4 42.64 -26.01 -53.22
C LYS A 4 42.03 -26.71 -52.00
N LYS A 5 42.86 -27.05 -51.02
CA LYS A 5 42.39 -27.43 -49.69
C LYS A 5 41.72 -26.19 -49.09
N TYR A 6 40.42 -26.06 -49.33
CA TYR A 6 39.61 -25.03 -48.67
C TYR A 6 39.74 -25.28 -47.17
N ASN A 7 40.32 -24.31 -46.45
CA ASN A 7 40.56 -24.43 -45.03
C ASN A 7 39.22 -24.25 -44.31
N LEU A 8 38.49 -25.36 -44.14
CA LEU A 8 37.12 -25.42 -43.62
C LEU A 8 36.98 -24.71 -42.28
N ILE A 9 38.00 -24.80 -41.41
CA ILE A 9 38.07 -24.08 -40.13
C ILE A 9 37.88 -22.57 -40.34
N LYS A 10 38.48 -22.01 -41.38
CA LYS A 10 38.46 -20.57 -41.65
C LYS A 10 37.07 -20.10 -42.11
N ILE A 11 36.33 -20.95 -42.81
CA ILE A 11 34.97 -20.68 -43.27
C ILE A 11 33.99 -20.76 -42.09
N VAL A 12 34.14 -21.77 -41.22
CA VAL A 12 33.30 -21.92 -40.02
C VAL A 12 33.47 -20.73 -39.06
N ILE A 13 34.71 -20.28 -38.84
CA ILE A 13 34.96 -19.08 -38.02
C ILE A 13 34.34 -17.83 -38.65
N TYR A 14 34.41 -17.69 -39.97
CA TYR A 14 33.81 -16.57 -40.69
C TYR A 14 32.28 -16.59 -40.64
N ASP A 15 31.65 -17.76 -40.80
CA ASP A 15 30.20 -17.92 -40.66
C ASP A 15 29.74 -17.66 -39.23
N ILE A 16 30.48 -18.14 -38.22
CA ILE A 16 30.18 -17.82 -36.81
C ILE A 16 30.28 -16.32 -36.56
N PHE A 17 31.24 -15.60 -37.15
CA PHE A 17 31.32 -14.15 -36.98
C PHE A 17 30.20 -13.41 -37.72
N LYS A 18 29.89 -13.85 -38.95
CA LYS A 18 28.89 -13.21 -39.81
C LYS A 18 27.47 -13.44 -39.31
N TYR A 19 27.13 -14.65 -38.89
CA TYR A 19 25.84 -14.96 -38.27
C TYR A 19 25.82 -14.68 -36.76
N GLY A 20 26.98 -14.71 -36.08
CA GLY A 20 27.11 -14.46 -34.65
C GLY A 20 27.05 -13.00 -34.22
N SER A 21 27.08 -12.07 -35.18
CA SER A 21 26.83 -10.65 -34.91
C SER A 21 25.44 -10.40 -34.30
N ILE A 22 24.44 -11.19 -34.72
CA ILE A 22 23.06 -11.13 -34.21
C ILE A 22 22.96 -11.60 -32.74
N PRO A 23 23.43 -12.80 -32.35
CA PRO A 23 23.42 -13.22 -30.96
C PRO A 23 24.31 -12.34 -30.07
N LEU A 24 25.39 -11.77 -30.59
CA LEU A 24 26.24 -10.83 -29.84
C LEU A 24 25.49 -9.53 -29.49
N ILE A 25 24.72 -8.97 -30.43
CA ILE A 25 23.86 -7.80 -30.16
C ILE A 25 22.82 -8.14 -29.09
N MET A 26 22.24 -9.35 -29.14
CA MET A 26 21.25 -9.81 -28.17
C MET A 26 21.83 -9.88 -26.76
N ILE A 27 23.06 -10.38 -26.61
CA ILE A 27 23.75 -10.42 -25.31
C ILE A 27 23.94 -8.99 -24.76
N ILE A 28 24.38 -8.05 -25.61
CA ILE A 28 24.51 -6.64 -25.21
C ILE A 28 23.16 -6.08 -24.73
N VAL A 29 22.08 -6.34 -25.46
CA VAL A 29 20.74 -5.85 -25.12
C VAL A 29 20.27 -6.41 -23.78
N ILE A 30 20.52 -7.70 -23.51
CA ILE A 30 20.18 -8.34 -22.24
C ILE A 30 20.95 -7.70 -21.08
N ILE A 31 22.24 -7.43 -21.24
CA ILE A 31 23.06 -6.78 -20.22
C ILE A 31 22.52 -5.37 -19.91
N ILE A 32 22.21 -4.59 -20.94
CA ILE A 32 21.63 -3.25 -20.78
C ILE A 32 20.29 -3.32 -20.05
N SER A 33 19.42 -4.27 -20.45
CA SER A 33 18.13 -4.50 -19.81
C SER A 33 18.28 -4.83 -18.33
N ALA A 34 19.21 -5.73 -17.97
CA ALA A 34 19.49 -6.09 -16.59
C ALA A 34 19.92 -4.87 -15.74
N ILE A 35 20.84 -4.05 -16.26
CA ILE A 35 21.29 -2.82 -15.59
C ILE A 35 20.12 -1.85 -15.38
N LEU A 36 19.24 -1.71 -16.38
CA LEU A 36 18.11 -0.81 -16.33
C LEU A 36 17.09 -1.25 -15.26
N ILE A 37 16.81 -2.55 -15.18
CA ILE A 37 15.94 -3.14 -14.14
C ILE A 37 16.51 -2.86 -12.75
N ILE A 38 17.82 -3.00 -12.55
CA ILE A 38 18.49 -2.72 -11.28
C ILE A 38 18.33 -1.24 -10.91
N LYS A 39 18.55 -0.33 -11.86
CA LYS A 39 18.36 1.13 -11.64
C LYS A 39 16.92 1.46 -11.26
N VAL A 40 15.94 0.93 -11.99
CA VAL A 40 14.53 1.15 -11.69
C VAL A 40 14.20 0.65 -10.28
N ASN A 41 14.67 -0.54 -9.91
CA ASN A 41 14.47 -1.08 -8.56
C ASN A 41 15.10 -0.21 -7.47
N TYR A 42 16.32 0.30 -7.70
CA TYR A 42 17.00 1.18 -6.74
C TYR A 42 16.22 2.49 -6.52
N HIS A 43 15.83 3.17 -7.61
CA HIS A 43 15.03 4.39 -7.52
C HIS A 43 13.66 4.14 -6.87
N THR A 44 13.03 3.01 -7.21
CA THR A 44 11.74 2.60 -6.63
C THR A 44 11.85 2.41 -5.13
N ARG A 45 12.91 1.75 -4.64
CA ARG A 45 13.13 1.56 -3.19
C ARG A 45 13.33 2.89 -2.46
N LEU A 46 14.06 3.83 -3.04
CA LEU A 46 14.26 5.14 -2.44
C LEU A 46 12.95 5.94 -2.33
N LEU A 47 12.17 5.97 -3.41
CA LEU A 47 10.88 6.67 -3.46
C LEU A 47 9.85 6.04 -2.50
N ILE A 48 9.83 4.71 -2.42
CA ILE A 48 8.96 3.98 -1.48
C ILE A 48 9.31 4.32 -0.04
N PHE A 49 10.60 4.40 0.30
CA PHE A 49 11.02 4.73 1.66
C PHE A 49 10.50 6.09 2.12
N GLN A 50 10.66 7.13 1.29
CA GLN A 50 10.17 8.47 1.60
C GLN A 50 8.65 8.51 1.73
N LYS A 51 7.94 7.83 0.83
CA LYS A 51 6.48 7.70 0.91
C LYS A 51 6.03 7.01 2.19
N ASN A 52 6.74 5.95 2.59
CA ASN A 52 6.39 5.17 3.78
C ASN A 52 6.54 6.00 5.06
N MET A 53 7.59 6.82 5.17
CA MET A 53 7.77 7.69 6.34
C MET A 53 6.59 8.65 6.56
N ILE A 54 6.15 9.32 5.50
CA ILE A 54 5.00 10.23 5.58
C ILE A 54 3.69 9.46 5.84
N MET A 55 3.56 8.27 5.25
CA MET A 55 2.40 7.40 5.48
C MET A 55 2.31 6.95 6.93
N GLU A 56 3.44 6.59 7.56
CA GLU A 56 3.50 6.19 8.97
C GLU A 56 3.05 7.30 9.91
N GLU A 57 3.54 8.53 9.71
CA GLU A 57 3.13 9.69 10.50
C GLU A 57 1.63 9.97 10.36
N LYS A 58 1.10 9.90 9.13
CA LYS A 58 -0.33 10.06 8.89
C LYS A 58 -1.15 8.99 9.60
N ILE A 59 -0.71 7.73 9.58
CA ILE A 59 -1.40 6.63 10.26
C ILE A 59 -1.42 6.86 11.76
N PHE A 60 -0.30 7.31 12.35
CA PHE A 60 -0.23 7.64 13.76
C PHE A 60 -1.25 8.72 14.15
N LEU A 61 -1.29 9.82 13.38
CA LEU A 61 -2.24 10.92 13.63
C LEU A 61 -3.70 10.48 13.46
N ASP A 62 -4.00 9.61 12.49
CA ASP A 62 -5.35 9.08 12.27
C ASP A 62 -5.81 8.16 13.43
N ILE A 63 -4.87 7.46 14.07
CA ILE A 63 -5.14 6.70 15.30
C ILE A 63 -5.43 7.66 16.46
N GLU A 64 -4.59 8.67 16.67
CA GLU A 64 -4.75 9.65 17.74
C GLU A 64 -6.08 10.42 17.60
N TRP A 65 -6.38 10.92 16.40
CA TRP A 65 -7.63 11.62 16.12
C TRP A 65 -8.87 10.75 16.40
N ARG A 66 -8.83 9.47 16.00
CA ARG A 66 -9.91 8.54 16.33
C ARG A 66 -10.04 8.32 17.84
N ASN A 67 -8.93 8.21 18.56
CA ASN A 67 -8.95 8.07 20.01
C ASN A 67 -9.56 9.29 20.70
N LEU A 68 -9.20 10.50 20.26
CA LEU A 68 -9.77 11.75 20.77
C LEU A 68 -11.28 11.83 20.54
N ILE A 69 -11.77 11.43 19.36
CA ILE A 69 -13.22 11.38 19.10
C ILE A 69 -13.93 10.39 20.02
N LEU A 70 -13.31 9.25 20.31
CA LEU A 70 -13.86 8.28 21.24
C LEU A 70 -13.92 8.86 22.65
N GLU A 71 -12.86 9.57 23.07
CA GLU A 71 -12.82 10.26 24.37
C GLU A 71 -13.87 11.37 24.46
N GLU A 72 -13.99 12.24 23.44
CA GLU A 72 -15.04 13.26 23.38
C GLU A 72 -16.43 12.66 23.43
N LYS A 73 -16.68 11.53 22.76
CA LYS A 73 -17.97 10.83 22.83
C LYS A 73 -18.22 10.20 24.20
N LEU A 74 -17.18 9.74 24.90
CA LEU A 74 -17.29 9.24 26.27
C LEU A 74 -17.54 10.38 27.27
N LEU A 75 -16.89 11.53 27.09
CA LEU A 75 -17.10 12.76 27.88
C LEU A 75 -18.46 13.40 27.59
N SER A 76 -18.90 13.36 26.33
CA SER A 76 -20.22 13.82 25.88
C SER A 76 -21.31 12.78 26.12
N ASN A 77 -20.99 11.60 26.66
CA ASN A 77 -21.96 10.55 26.89
C ASN A 77 -22.98 11.06 27.94
N PRO A 78 -24.30 11.04 27.66
CA PRO A 78 -25.37 11.53 28.55
C PRO A 78 -25.51 10.77 29.87
N ASN A 79 -24.55 9.94 30.25
CA ASN A 79 -24.52 9.20 31.50
C ASN A 79 -24.56 10.11 32.72
N ARG A 80 -24.03 11.34 32.66
CA ARG A 80 -24.21 12.30 33.76
C ARG A 80 -25.67 12.70 33.97
N ILE A 81 -26.44 12.81 32.88
CA ILE A 81 -27.87 13.13 32.96
C ILE A 81 -28.67 11.90 33.39
N LYS A 82 -28.39 10.72 32.82
CA LYS A 82 -29.01 9.45 33.24
C LYS A 82 -28.73 9.10 34.71
N TYR A 83 -27.50 9.30 35.19
CA TYR A 83 -27.13 9.06 36.58
C TYR A 83 -27.88 10.01 37.53
N ILE A 84 -27.96 11.31 37.19
CA ILE A 84 -28.74 12.28 37.97
C ILE A 84 -30.24 11.92 37.95
N SER A 85 -30.81 11.51 36.81
CA SER A 85 -32.24 11.16 36.68
C SER A 85 -32.62 9.85 37.36
N ILE A 86 -31.72 8.87 37.43
CA ILE A 86 -31.99 7.59 38.09
C ILE A 86 -31.70 7.69 39.59
N GLU A 87 -30.59 8.34 39.98
CA GLU A 87 -30.13 8.35 41.37
C GLU A 87 -30.76 9.47 42.22
N LYS A 88 -30.98 10.68 41.67
CA LYS A 88 -31.66 11.76 42.41
C LYS A 88 -33.17 11.80 42.23
N LEU A 89 -33.67 11.29 41.11
CA LEU A 89 -35.09 11.40 40.73
C LEU A 89 -35.82 10.05 40.72
N HIS A 90 -35.14 8.94 41.02
CA HIS A 90 -35.71 7.58 41.07
C HIS A 90 -36.59 7.23 39.85
N MET A 91 -36.23 7.72 38.66
CA MET A 91 -37.03 7.45 37.46
C MET A 91 -36.80 6.01 36.98
N ILE A 92 -37.85 5.20 37.08
CA ILE A 92 -37.95 3.85 36.53
C ILE A 92 -38.53 3.99 35.12
N ASN A 93 -37.97 3.26 34.14
CA ASN A 93 -38.56 3.20 32.81
C ASN A 93 -39.81 2.31 32.88
N VAL A 94 -41.00 2.92 32.83
CA VAL A 94 -42.29 2.21 32.85
C VAL A 94 -42.76 2.02 31.40
N ASP A 95 -43.16 0.80 31.07
CA ASP A 95 -43.60 0.39 29.74
C ASP A 95 -44.81 1.21 29.22
N PRO A 96 -44.99 1.32 27.89
CA PRO A 96 -45.89 2.31 27.23
C PRO A 96 -47.40 2.13 27.47
N ILE A 97 -47.80 1.26 28.39
CA ILE A 97 -49.19 0.85 28.62
C ILE A 97 -49.86 1.63 29.76
N GLU A 98 -49.09 2.36 30.59
CA GLU A 98 -49.61 3.12 31.73
C GLU A 98 -49.42 4.65 31.62
N GLU A 99 -49.36 5.21 30.41
CA GLU A 99 -49.22 6.67 30.25
C GLU A 99 -50.60 7.37 30.23
N HIS A 100 -51.01 7.96 31.36
CA HIS A 100 -52.16 8.86 31.43
C HIS A 100 -51.74 10.30 31.06
N VAL A 101 -51.97 10.69 29.80
CA VAL A 101 -51.77 12.08 29.36
C VAL A 101 -52.96 12.93 29.79
N VAL A 102 -52.77 13.76 30.81
CA VAL A 102 -53.78 14.76 31.21
C VAL A 102 -53.55 16.02 30.38
N ILE A 103 -54.40 16.24 29.39
CA ILE A 103 -54.41 17.46 28.58
C ILE A 103 -55.18 18.52 29.38
N ALA A 104 -54.44 19.44 30.01
CA ALA A 104 -55.04 20.63 30.60
C ALA A 104 -55.46 21.59 29.48
N LYS A 105 -56.76 21.91 29.43
CA LYS A 105 -57.35 22.91 28.55
C LYS A 105 -57.47 24.26 29.26
#